data_AF-A0A098ECT5-F1
#
_entry.id   AF-A0A098ECT5-F1
#
_cell.length_a   1.000
_cell.length_b   1.000
_cell.length_c   1.000
_cell.angle_alpha   90.00
_cell.angle_beta   90.00
_cell.angle_gamma   90.00
#
_symmetry.space_group_name_H-M   'P 1'
#
loop_
_entity.id
_entity.type
_entity.pdbx_description
1 polymer ?
#
loop_
_entity_poly.entity_id
_entity_poly.type
_entity_poly.pdbx_seq_one_letter_code
_entity_poly.pdbx_strand_id
1 'polypeptide(L)'
;MSWEEMSHRQYKCPCDAGTYTITSLMDDWNRSEERWEMDCTICKQKYHLYTYHYYDSGMACEAYLWVPRKSYEEMKNVEEHLERTKKEIVDLAHSRYVDKWHSYFDGAKTKKEVWRRLTNNGKKYPSLSTFYSHTKNDDLTKYIRHYFYYDNLAYILEKLGIKDDEINKMILNVKEFEDRLNGIKEQLKKEGYR
;
A
#
# COMPACT_ATOMS: atom_id res chain seq x y z
N MET A 1 16.48 -1.44 24.96
CA MET A 1 15.60 -0.28 24.77
C MET A 1 14.36 -0.56 25.60
N SER A 2 14.18 0.15 26.72
CA SER A 2 13.02 0.01 27.59
C SER A 2 11.92 0.95 27.11
N TRP A 3 10.68 0.45 27.08
CA TRP A 3 9.49 1.27 26.94
C TRP A 3 8.95 1.52 28.35
N GLU A 4 8.74 2.78 28.70
CA GLU A 4 8.15 3.18 29.97
C GLU A 4 6.65 3.45 29.78
N GLU A 5 5.85 2.98 30.74
CA GLU A 5 4.42 3.25 30.74
C GLU A 5 4.15 4.67 31.23
N MET A 6 3.57 5.48 30.34
CA MET A 6 3.23 6.87 30.61
C MET A 6 1.82 7.01 31.14
N SER A 7 0.88 6.22 30.61
CA SER A 7 -0.49 6.23 31.09
C SER A 7 -1.21 4.92 30.82
N HIS A 8 -2.16 4.62 31.68
CA HIS A 8 -3.03 3.45 31.60
C HIS A 8 -4.47 3.90 31.77
N ARG A 9 -5.32 3.61 30.79
CA ARG A 9 -6.72 4.07 30.79
C ARG A 9 -7.64 2.93 30.39
N GLN A 10 -8.75 2.81 31.11
CA GLN A 10 -9.80 1.84 30.83
C GLN A 10 -11.06 2.55 30.37
N TYR A 11 -11.68 1.97 29.34
CA TYR A 11 -12.88 2.49 28.70
C TYR A 11 -13.90 1.37 28.56
N LYS A 12 -15.19 1.72 28.46
CA LYS A 12 -16.24 0.75 28.19
C LYS A 12 -16.09 0.18 26.78
N CYS A 13 -16.23 -1.14 26.64
CA CYS A 13 -16.19 -1.79 25.33
C CYS A 13 -17.48 -1.54 24.52
N PRO A 14 -17.49 -1.83 23.21
CA PRO A 14 -18.65 -1.58 22.34
C PRO A 14 -19.97 -2.22 22.76
N CYS A 15 -19.94 -3.29 23.57
CA CYS A 15 -21.16 -3.95 24.07
C CYS A 15 -21.57 -3.55 25.49
N ASP A 16 -20.88 -2.59 26.11
CA ASP A 16 -21.08 -2.12 27.48
C ASP A 16 -20.94 -3.17 28.61
N ALA A 17 -20.68 -4.45 28.27
CA ALA A 17 -20.59 -5.55 29.22
C ALA A 17 -19.16 -5.77 29.78
N GLY A 18 -18.21 -4.92 29.42
CA GLY A 18 -16.82 -5.00 29.86
C GLY A 18 -16.02 -3.77 29.43
N THR A 19 -14.70 -3.91 29.40
CA THR A 19 -13.78 -2.80 29.10
C THR A 19 -12.79 -3.15 28.00
N TYR A 20 -12.08 -2.14 27.53
CA TYR A 20 -10.79 -2.26 26.86
C TYR A 20 -9.82 -1.27 27.51
N THR A 21 -8.54 -1.58 27.38
CA THR A 21 -7.45 -0.85 27.99
C THR A 21 -6.59 -0.19 26.91
N ILE A 22 -6.21 1.05 27.14
CA ILE A 22 -5.21 1.78 26.35
C ILE A 22 -4.01 2.06 27.25
N THR A 23 -2.85 1.56 26.84
CA THR A 23 -1.56 1.81 27.51
C THR A 23 -0.68 2.67 26.60
N SER A 24 -0.39 3.90 27.02
CA SER A 24 0.54 4.80 26.32
C SER A 24 1.96 4.54 26.82
N LEU A 25 2.87 4.26 25.90
CA LEU A 25 4.27 3.97 26.16
C LEU A 25 5.17 5.05 25.55
N MET A 26 6.31 5.32 26.18
CA MET A 26 7.35 6.18 25.64
C MET A 26 8.72 5.58 25.88
N ASP A 27 9.65 5.76 24.94
CA ASP A 27 11.04 5.30 25.10
C ASP A 27 12.01 6.46 25.38
N ASP A 28 13.26 6.10 25.65
CA ASP A 28 14.36 7.05 25.93
C ASP A 28 14.65 8.03 24.78
N TRP A 29 14.09 7.79 23.58
CA TRP A 29 14.21 8.63 22.39
C TRP A 29 12.96 9.48 22.15
N ASN A 30 12.06 9.54 23.15
CA ASN A 30 10.80 10.27 23.10
C ASN A 30 9.90 9.82 21.94
N ARG A 31 10.03 8.55 21.51
CA ARG A 31 9.05 7.90 20.63
C ARG A 31 7.91 7.38 21.49
N SER A 32 6.69 7.55 21.00
CA SER A 32 5.48 7.10 21.70
C SER A 32 4.76 5.99 20.93
N GLU A 33 4.18 5.04 21.65
CA GLU A 33 3.31 3.98 21.11
C GLU A 33 2.06 3.86 21.99
N GLU A 34 0.92 3.52 21.40
CA GLU A 34 -0.28 3.14 22.16
C GLU A 34 -0.58 1.66 21.95
N ARG A 35 -0.82 0.93 23.04
CA ARG A 35 -1.29 -0.45 23.02
C ARG A 35 -2.75 -0.51 23.42
N TRP A 36 -3.55 -1.13 22.57
CA TRP A 36 -4.99 -1.27 22.74
C TRP A 36 -5.35 -2.74 22.96
N GLU A 37 -5.92 -3.06 24.11
CA GLU A 37 -6.24 -4.44 24.51
C GLU A 37 -7.72 -4.57 24.87
N MET A 38 -8.43 -5.51 24.21
CA MET A 38 -9.83 -5.79 24.50
C MET A 38 -9.95 -6.82 25.63
N ASP A 39 -10.43 -6.39 26.79
CA ASP A 39 -10.61 -7.25 27.99
C ASP A 39 -11.94 -8.01 27.97
N CYS A 40 -12.95 -7.46 27.29
CA CYS A 40 -14.25 -8.10 27.15
C CYS A 40 -14.19 -9.35 26.24
N THR A 41 -14.48 -10.53 26.79
CA THR A 41 -14.43 -11.81 26.07
C THR A 41 -15.36 -11.87 24.85
N ILE A 42 -16.55 -11.26 24.95
CA ILE A 42 -17.51 -11.18 23.85
C ILE A 42 -16.97 -10.27 22.73
N CYS A 43 -16.49 -9.07 23.08
CA CYS A 43 -15.97 -8.14 22.09
C CYS A 43 -14.66 -8.61 21.46
N LYS A 44 -13.82 -9.34 22.20
CA LYS A 44 -12.58 -9.94 21.67
C LYS A 44 -12.82 -10.90 20.51
N GLN A 45 -13.99 -11.54 20.45
CA GLN A 45 -14.39 -12.39 19.34
C GLN A 45 -15.05 -11.61 18.19
N LYS A 46 -15.81 -10.56 18.51
CA LYS A 46 -16.63 -9.82 17.53
C LYS A 46 -15.95 -8.61 16.90
N TYR A 47 -14.91 -8.08 17.52
CA TYR A 47 -14.23 -6.87 17.09
C TYR A 47 -12.75 -7.13 16.80
N HIS A 48 -12.19 -6.27 15.97
CA HIS A 48 -10.77 -6.21 15.68
C HIS A 48 -10.28 -4.76 15.82
N LEU A 49 -9.02 -4.58 16.20
CA LEU A 49 -8.40 -3.26 16.23
C LEU A 49 -8.02 -2.86 14.80
N TYR A 50 -8.64 -1.82 14.29
CA TYR A 50 -8.30 -1.23 13.00
C TYR A 50 -7.47 0.03 13.22
N THR A 51 -6.25 0.01 12.67
CA THR A 51 -5.35 1.17 12.64
C THR A 51 -5.39 1.79 11.26
N TYR A 52 -5.51 3.11 11.19
CA TYR A 52 -5.37 3.85 9.94
C TYR A 52 -4.51 5.09 10.12
N HIS A 53 -3.76 5.41 9.08
CA HIS A 53 -2.94 6.61 9.03
C HIS A 53 -3.73 7.75 8.39
N TYR A 54 -3.51 8.95 8.90
CA TYR A 54 -4.05 10.18 8.34
C TYR A 54 -3.01 11.29 8.44
N TYR A 55 -3.21 12.36 7.67
CA TYR A 55 -2.37 13.55 7.79
C TYR A 55 -3.15 14.63 8.50
N ASP A 56 -2.56 15.18 9.55
CA ASP A 56 -3.05 16.38 10.21
C ASP A 56 -1.94 17.42 10.21
N SER A 57 -2.23 18.58 9.63
CA SER A 57 -1.29 19.71 9.57
C SER A 57 0.09 19.34 9.00
N GLY A 58 0.13 18.41 8.05
CA GLY A 58 1.36 17.92 7.41
C GLY A 58 2.12 16.83 8.19
N MET A 59 1.62 16.45 9.36
CA MET A 59 2.17 15.37 10.19
C MET A 59 1.42 14.06 9.92
N ALA A 60 2.15 12.96 9.74
CA ALA A 60 1.57 11.63 9.66
C ALA A 60 1.15 11.20 11.07
N CYS A 61 -0.14 10.90 11.22
CA CYS A 61 -0.76 10.50 12.47
C CYS A 61 -1.41 9.13 12.30
N GLU A 62 -1.61 8.45 13.42
CA GLU A 62 -2.32 7.17 13.50
C GLU A 62 -3.59 7.34 14.35
N ALA A 63 -4.62 6.60 13.98
CA ALA A 63 -5.83 6.47 14.78
C ALA A 63 -6.24 4.99 14.86
N TYR A 64 -6.86 4.64 15.98
CA TYR A 64 -7.27 3.28 16.32
C TYR A 64 -8.79 3.24 16.52
N LEU A 65 -9.42 2.17 16.03
CA LEU A 65 -10.86 1.93 16.14
C LEU A 65 -11.13 0.45 16.39
N TRP A 66 -12.05 0.13 17.29
CA TRP A 66 -12.63 -1.21 17.35
C TRP A 66 -13.72 -1.34 16.29
N VAL A 67 -13.49 -2.20 15.31
CA VAL A 67 -14.43 -2.43 14.20
C VAL A 67 -14.97 -3.86 14.22
N PRO A 68 -16.18 -4.12 13.69
CA PRO A 68 -16.69 -5.47 13.58
C PRO A 68 -15.71 -6.36 12.78
N ARG A 69 -15.36 -7.51 13.36
CA ARG A 69 -14.40 -8.45 12.78
C ARG A 69 -14.79 -8.87 11.36
N LYS A 70 -16.09 -9.09 11.11
CA LYS A 70 -16.60 -9.45 9.77
C LYS A 70 -16.25 -8.37 8.72
N SER A 71 -16.44 -7.10 9.05
CA SER A 71 -16.14 -5.99 8.14
C SER A 71 -14.64 -5.83 7.92
N TYR A 72 -13.83 -6.05 8.96
CA TYR A 72 -12.38 -6.08 8.85
C TYR A 72 -11.86 -7.23 7.98
N GLU A 73 -12.42 -8.44 8.15
CA GLU A 73 -12.09 -9.60 7.32
C GLU A 73 -12.50 -9.37 5.85
N GLU A 74 -13.67 -8.75 5.60
CA GLU A 74 -14.06 -8.37 4.25
C GLU A 74 -13.06 -7.40 3.62
N MET A 75 -12.65 -6.35 4.35
CA MET A 75 -11.62 -5.41 3.90
C MET A 75 -10.33 -6.14 3.52
N LYS A 76 -9.85 -7.05 4.39
CA LYS A 76 -8.62 -7.81 4.15
C LYS A 76 -8.73 -8.74 2.96
N ASN A 77 -9.85 -9.42 2.81
CA ASN A 77 -10.11 -10.25 1.63
C ASN A 77 -10.05 -9.42 0.34
N VAL A 78 -10.64 -8.22 0.32
CA VAL A 78 -10.58 -7.34 -0.87
C VAL A 78 -9.15 -6.85 -1.12
N GLU A 79 -8.40 -6.44 -0.08
CA GLU A 79 -6.97 -6.08 -0.21
C GLU A 79 -6.15 -7.21 -0.83
N GLU A 80 -6.31 -8.45 -0.34
CA GLU A 80 -5.59 -9.61 -0.87
C GLU A 80 -5.96 -9.95 -2.31
N HIS A 81 -7.24 -9.83 -2.68
CA HIS A 81 -7.69 -10.03 -4.06
C HIS A 81 -7.15 -8.95 -4.98
N LEU A 82 -7.11 -7.70 -4.53
CA LEU A 82 -6.55 -6.57 -5.26
C LEU A 82 -5.07 -6.79 -5.57
N GLU A 83 -4.25 -7.09 -4.56
CA GLU A 83 -2.81 -7.31 -4.73
C GLU A 83 -2.51 -8.52 -5.62
N ARG A 84 -3.26 -9.61 -5.47
CA ARG A 84 -3.15 -10.78 -6.35
C ARG A 84 -3.51 -10.43 -7.79
N THR A 85 -4.59 -9.70 -8.02
CA THR A 85 -5.01 -9.29 -9.38
C THR A 85 -3.96 -8.37 -10.02
N LYS A 86 -3.42 -7.40 -9.27
CA LYS A 86 -2.32 -6.54 -9.74
C LYS A 86 -1.10 -7.37 -10.15
N LYS A 87 -0.74 -8.38 -9.36
CA LYS A 87 0.35 -9.30 -9.68
C LYS A 87 0.07 -10.12 -10.95
N GLU A 88 -1.11 -10.71 -11.07
CA GLU A 88 -1.51 -11.48 -12.26
C GLU A 88 -1.44 -10.65 -13.54
N ILE A 89 -1.88 -9.39 -13.47
CA ILE A 89 -1.77 -8.43 -14.58
C ILE A 89 -0.31 -8.20 -14.98
N VAL A 90 0.56 -7.96 -13.98
CA VAL A 90 1.99 -7.72 -14.22
C VAL A 90 2.64 -8.96 -14.81
N ASP A 91 2.37 -10.15 -14.25
CA ASP A 91 2.93 -11.41 -14.73
C ASP A 91 2.50 -11.69 -16.19
N LEU A 92 1.22 -11.47 -16.51
CA LEU A 92 0.69 -11.61 -17.86
C LEU A 92 1.37 -10.63 -18.83
N ALA A 93 1.40 -9.35 -18.48
CA ALA A 93 2.02 -8.31 -19.29
C ALA A 93 3.52 -8.55 -19.47
N HIS A 94 4.20 -8.99 -18.41
CA HIS A 94 5.62 -9.31 -18.44
C HIS A 94 5.89 -10.47 -19.39
N SER A 95 5.10 -11.55 -19.32
CA SER A 95 5.24 -12.71 -20.22
C SER A 95 5.07 -12.36 -21.70
N ARG A 96 4.26 -11.35 -22.03
CA ARG A 96 3.96 -10.94 -23.40
C ARG A 96 4.90 -9.86 -23.94
N TYR A 97 5.32 -8.94 -23.09
CA TYR A 97 5.85 -7.65 -23.55
C TYR A 97 7.18 -7.24 -22.93
N VAL A 98 7.76 -8.01 -22.00
CA VAL A 98 9.03 -7.63 -21.36
C VAL A 98 10.17 -7.50 -22.37
N ASP A 99 10.24 -8.38 -23.38
CA ASP A 99 11.30 -8.32 -24.38
C ASP A 99 11.13 -7.10 -25.29
N LYS A 100 9.90 -6.77 -25.68
CA LYS A 100 9.59 -5.55 -26.43
C LYS A 100 9.90 -4.29 -25.60
N TRP A 101 9.66 -4.35 -24.29
CA TRP A 101 10.05 -3.29 -23.36
C TRP A 101 11.57 -3.14 -23.28
N HIS A 102 12.33 -4.22 -23.27
CA HIS A 102 13.79 -4.16 -23.35
C HIS A 102 14.27 -3.53 -24.65
N SER A 103 13.75 -3.99 -25.78
CA SER A 103 14.15 -3.46 -27.09
C SER A 103 13.81 -1.99 -27.29
N TYR A 104 12.84 -1.45 -26.56
CA TYR A 104 12.55 -0.01 -26.57
C TYR A 104 13.75 0.85 -26.09
N PHE A 105 14.67 0.27 -25.31
CA PHE A 105 15.89 0.93 -24.89
C PHE A 105 17.09 0.68 -25.81
N ASP A 106 16.91 -0.12 -26.87
CA ASP A 106 17.96 -0.33 -27.86
C ASP A 106 18.39 1.02 -28.47
N GLY A 107 19.69 1.18 -28.64
CA GLY A 107 20.31 2.43 -29.11
C GLY A 107 20.44 3.54 -28.06
N ALA A 108 19.98 3.36 -26.83
CA ALA A 108 20.25 4.30 -25.75
C ALA A 108 21.75 4.26 -25.36
N LYS A 109 22.50 5.31 -25.72
CA LYS A 109 23.95 5.36 -25.50
C LYS A 109 24.37 5.74 -24.07
N THR A 110 23.43 6.23 -23.26
CA THR A 110 23.74 6.70 -21.90
C THR A 110 22.66 6.29 -20.91
N LYS A 111 23.06 6.12 -19.64
CA LYS A 111 22.14 5.92 -18.51
C LYS A 111 21.10 7.06 -18.40
N LYS A 112 21.50 8.31 -18.69
CA LYS A 112 20.60 9.47 -18.71
C LYS A 112 19.50 9.31 -19.76
N GLU A 113 19.84 8.80 -20.95
CA GLU A 113 18.86 8.57 -22.01
C GLU A 113 17.87 7.47 -21.64
N VAL A 114 18.35 6.38 -21.03
CA VAL A 114 17.48 5.35 -20.45
C VAL A 114 16.54 5.94 -19.41
N TRP A 115 17.06 6.73 -18.47
CA TRP A 115 16.25 7.44 -17.48
C TRP A 115 15.18 8.34 -18.13
N ARG A 116 15.53 9.12 -19.15
CA ARG A 116 14.56 9.99 -19.86
C ARG A 116 13.44 9.18 -20.48
N ARG A 117 13.78 8.06 -21.14
CA ARG A 117 12.81 7.14 -21.75
C ARG A 117 11.93 6.45 -20.72
N LEU A 118 12.47 6.10 -19.57
CA LEU A 118 11.79 5.39 -18.49
C LEU A 118 10.84 6.30 -17.69
N THR A 119 11.22 7.57 -17.50
CA THR A 119 10.50 8.51 -16.61
C THR A 119 9.68 9.57 -17.32
N ASN A 120 9.54 9.48 -18.65
CA ASN A 120 8.96 10.53 -19.47
C ASN A 120 9.64 11.89 -19.23
N ASN A 121 10.98 11.90 -19.36
CA ASN A 121 11.83 13.07 -19.15
C ASN A 121 11.72 13.66 -17.73
N GLY A 122 11.64 12.81 -16.72
CA GLY A 122 11.57 13.18 -15.29
C GLY A 122 10.17 13.51 -14.76
N LYS A 123 9.11 13.31 -15.55
CA LYS A 123 7.72 13.48 -15.09
C LYS A 123 7.25 12.37 -14.16
N LYS A 124 7.94 11.22 -14.17
CA LYS A 124 7.66 10.07 -13.31
C LYS A 124 8.87 9.76 -12.43
N TYR A 125 8.61 9.12 -11.29
CA TYR A 125 9.67 8.53 -10.47
C TYR A 125 10.47 7.48 -11.28
N PRO A 126 11.78 7.35 -11.07
CA PRO A 126 12.64 8.10 -10.13
C PRO A 126 13.16 9.45 -10.64
N SER A 127 13.65 10.29 -9.72
CA SER A 127 14.53 11.41 -10.09
C SER A 127 15.82 10.89 -10.74
N LEU A 128 16.54 11.73 -11.49
CA LEU A 128 17.80 11.35 -12.11
C LEU A 128 18.86 10.90 -11.08
N SER A 129 18.92 11.59 -9.94
CA SER A 129 19.85 11.25 -8.85
C SER A 129 19.52 9.88 -8.25
N THR A 130 18.24 9.64 -7.96
CA THR A 130 17.74 8.36 -7.44
C THR A 130 18.01 7.22 -8.42
N PHE A 131 17.77 7.45 -9.72
CA PHE A 131 18.08 6.48 -10.76
C PHE A 131 19.56 6.11 -10.81
N TYR A 132 20.47 7.09 -10.72
CA TYR A 132 21.90 6.80 -10.67
C TYR A 132 22.30 6.06 -9.40
N SER A 133 21.71 6.38 -8.26
CA SER A 133 21.91 5.63 -7.01
C SER A 133 21.53 4.16 -7.18
N HIS A 134 20.33 3.89 -7.72
CA HIS A 134 19.83 2.54 -7.91
C HIS A 134 20.60 1.75 -8.97
N THR A 135 21.14 2.42 -9.99
CA THR A 135 21.86 1.77 -11.09
C THR A 135 23.39 1.85 -10.94
N LYS A 136 23.90 2.27 -9.78
CA LYS A 136 25.35 2.43 -9.55
C LYS A 136 26.07 1.09 -9.55
N ASN A 137 25.52 0.12 -8.84
CA ASN A 137 26.10 -1.22 -8.64
C ASN A 137 25.26 -2.35 -9.26
N ASP A 138 24.06 -2.05 -9.73
CA ASP A 138 23.16 -3.02 -10.36
C ASP A 138 23.26 -2.96 -11.89
N ASP A 139 22.96 -4.10 -12.51
CA ASP A 139 22.76 -4.20 -13.94
C ASP A 139 21.57 -3.33 -14.37
N LEU A 140 21.79 -2.44 -15.32
CA LEU A 140 20.76 -1.56 -15.88
C LEU A 140 19.60 -2.36 -16.47
N THR A 141 19.89 -3.53 -17.04
CA THR A 141 18.87 -4.45 -17.59
C THR A 141 17.95 -4.96 -16.50
N LYS A 142 18.50 -5.37 -15.36
CA LYS A 142 17.75 -5.79 -14.17
C LYS A 142 16.87 -4.65 -13.64
N TYR A 143 17.40 -3.42 -13.62
CA TYR A 143 16.61 -2.25 -13.22
C TYR A 143 15.41 -2.00 -14.16
N ILE A 144 15.62 -2.09 -15.48
CA ILE A 144 14.55 -1.93 -16.48
C ILE A 144 13.47 -3.00 -16.30
N ARG A 145 13.85 -4.25 -15.99
CA ARG A 145 12.90 -5.33 -15.65
C ARG A 145 12.10 -5.00 -14.40
N HIS A 146 12.78 -4.57 -13.33
CA HIS A 146 12.11 -4.19 -12.09
C HIS A 146 11.19 -2.98 -12.22
N TYR A 147 11.38 -2.14 -13.25
CA TYR A 147 10.44 -1.03 -13.54
C TYR A 147 9.09 -1.51 -14.06
N PHE A 148 9.01 -2.78 -14.51
CA PHE A 148 7.81 -3.43 -15.03
C PHE A 148 6.91 -3.93 -13.88
N TYR A 149 6.27 -3.00 -13.18
CA TYR A 149 5.27 -3.27 -12.14
C TYR A 149 3.97 -2.50 -12.40
N TYR A 150 2.93 -2.81 -11.62
CA TYR A 150 1.54 -2.41 -11.89
C TYR A 150 1.38 -0.91 -12.16
N ASP A 151 1.91 -0.03 -11.30
CA ASP A 151 1.71 1.42 -11.42
C ASP A 151 2.37 2.03 -12.67
N ASN A 152 3.36 1.34 -13.23
CA ASN A 152 4.02 1.75 -14.47
C ASN A 152 3.43 1.10 -15.71
N LEU A 153 2.61 0.08 -15.57
CA LEU A 153 2.18 -0.75 -16.69
C LEU A 153 1.42 0.05 -17.75
N ALA A 154 0.49 0.92 -17.33
CA ALA A 154 -0.25 1.78 -18.26
C ALA A 154 0.68 2.64 -19.13
N TYR A 155 1.74 3.18 -18.52
CA TYR A 155 2.75 3.97 -19.22
C TYR A 155 3.60 3.12 -20.18
N ILE A 156 4.00 1.92 -19.74
CA ILE A 156 4.77 0.99 -20.56
C ILE A 156 3.97 0.60 -21.80
N LEU A 157 2.71 0.19 -21.64
CA LEU A 157 1.84 -0.19 -22.76
C LEU A 157 1.63 0.97 -23.73
N GLU A 158 1.42 2.20 -23.22
CA GLU A 158 1.32 3.41 -24.04
C GLU A 158 2.59 3.63 -24.87
N LYS A 159 3.78 3.56 -24.26
CA LYS A 159 5.05 3.77 -24.97
C LYS A 159 5.38 2.71 -26.00
N LEU A 160 4.92 1.49 -25.77
CA LEU A 160 5.06 0.40 -26.73
C LEU A 160 3.96 0.39 -27.80
N GLY A 161 2.98 1.29 -27.72
CA GLY A 161 1.83 1.36 -28.61
C GLY A 161 0.94 0.11 -28.55
N ILE A 162 0.86 -0.54 -27.39
CA ILE A 162 0.12 -1.79 -27.20
C ILE A 162 -1.31 -1.48 -26.77
N LYS A 163 -2.27 -2.13 -27.44
CA LYS A 163 -3.66 -2.24 -27.00
C LYS A 163 -3.94 -3.71 -26.70
N ASP A 164 -4.04 -4.05 -25.42
CA ASP A 164 -4.32 -5.40 -24.95
C ASP A 164 -5.64 -5.39 -24.17
N ASP A 165 -6.72 -5.86 -24.81
CA ASP A 165 -8.07 -5.77 -24.26
C ASP A 165 -8.25 -6.61 -22.98
N GLU A 166 -7.51 -7.72 -22.86
CA GLU A 166 -7.54 -8.58 -21.68
C GLU A 166 -6.91 -7.86 -20.48
N ILE A 167 -5.70 -7.33 -20.65
CA ILE A 167 -5.03 -6.55 -19.60
C ILE A 167 -5.86 -5.31 -19.25
N ASN A 168 -6.41 -4.61 -20.24
CA ASN A 168 -7.25 -3.44 -20.01
C ASN A 168 -8.50 -3.78 -19.18
N LYS A 169 -9.15 -4.91 -19.46
CA LYS A 169 -10.30 -5.39 -18.68
C LYS A 169 -9.89 -5.72 -17.25
N MET A 170 -8.76 -6.38 -17.04
CA MET A 170 -8.26 -6.66 -15.69
C MET A 170 -7.92 -5.37 -14.92
N ILE A 171 -7.35 -4.36 -15.56
CA ILE A 171 -7.08 -3.04 -14.96
C ILE A 171 -8.40 -2.36 -14.55
N LEU A 172 -9.47 -2.49 -15.33
CA LEU A 172 -10.79 -1.98 -14.95
C LEU A 172 -11.31 -2.69 -13.70
N ASN A 173 -11.21 -4.01 -13.62
CA ASN A 173 -11.60 -4.77 -12.42
C ASN A 173 -10.80 -4.32 -11.19
N VAL A 174 -9.51 -4.02 -11.33
CA VAL A 174 -8.69 -3.48 -10.24
C VAL A 174 -9.26 -2.17 -9.71
N LYS A 175 -9.69 -1.25 -10.58
CA LYS A 175 -10.31 0.01 -10.14
C LYS A 175 -11.60 -0.23 -9.36
N GLU A 176 -12.43 -1.17 -9.81
CA GLU A 176 -13.66 -1.55 -9.08
C GLU A 176 -13.34 -2.10 -7.68
N PHE A 177 -12.28 -2.91 -7.55
CA PHE A 177 -11.82 -3.38 -6.24
C PHE A 177 -11.25 -2.26 -5.37
N GLU A 178 -10.50 -1.31 -5.93
CA GLU A 178 -9.99 -0.14 -5.21
C GLU A 178 -11.13 0.74 -4.68
N ASP A 179 -12.14 1.00 -5.50
CA ASP A 179 -13.31 1.78 -5.11
C ASP A 179 -14.10 1.07 -4.00
N ARG A 180 -14.31 -0.25 -4.12
CA ARG A 180 -14.95 -1.05 -3.07
C ARG A 180 -14.15 -1.03 -1.78
N LEU A 181 -12.83 -1.19 -1.85
CA LEU A 181 -11.95 -1.18 -0.69
C LEU A 181 -12.00 0.17 0.03
N ASN A 182 -11.95 1.27 -0.72
CA ASN A 182 -12.08 2.62 -0.18
C ASN A 182 -13.44 2.81 0.49
N GLY A 183 -14.53 2.32 -0.12
CA GLY A 183 -15.87 2.33 0.48
C GLY A 183 -15.92 1.60 1.83
N ILE A 184 -15.33 0.41 1.92
CA ILE A 184 -15.25 -0.36 3.17
C ILE A 184 -14.44 0.40 4.22
N LYS A 185 -13.27 0.96 3.86
CA LYS A 185 -12.43 1.73 4.80
C LYS A 185 -13.18 2.94 5.37
N GLU A 186 -13.93 3.66 4.53
CA GLU A 186 -14.74 4.79 5.00
C GLU A 186 -15.92 4.35 5.89
N GLN A 187 -16.52 3.19 5.61
CA GLN A 187 -17.55 2.62 6.48
C GLN A 187 -16.98 2.21 7.84
N LEU A 188 -15.82 1.55 7.86
CA LEU A 188 -15.11 1.18 9.10
C LEU A 188 -14.81 2.40 9.97
N LYS A 189 -14.41 3.53 9.37
CA LYS A 189 -14.17 4.78 10.10
C LYS A 189 -15.43 5.37 10.72
N LYS A 190 -16.60 5.17 10.09
CA LYS A 190 -17.90 5.67 10.57
C LYS A 190 -18.50 4.79 11.67
N GLU A 191 -18.35 3.48 11.55
CA GLU A 191 -18.91 2.50 12.49
C GLU A 191 -17.95 2.13 13.63
N GLY A 192 -16.67 2.47 13.49
CA GLY A 192 -15.63 2.14 14.45
C GLY A 192 -15.87 2.80 15.81
N TYR A 193 -15.72 2.00 16.86
CA TYR A 193 -15.83 2.46 18.23
C TYR A 193 -14.46 2.95 18.74
N ARG A 194 -14.43 4.15 19.31
CA ARG A 194 -13.23 4.81 19.84
C ARG A 194 -13.08 4.58 21.33
#